data_AF-A0A6C0JL17-F1
#
_entry.id   AF-A0A6C0JL17-F1
#
_cell.length_a   1.000
_cell.length_b   1.000
_cell.length_c   1.000
_cell.angle_alpha   90.00
_cell.angle_beta   90.00
_cell.angle_gamma   90.00
#
_symmetry.space_group_name_H-M   'P 1'
#
loop_
_entity.id
_entity.type
_entity.pdbx_description
1 polymer ?
#
loop_
_entity_poly.entity_id
_entity_poly.type
_entity_poly.pdbx_seq_one_letter_code
_entity_poly.pdbx_strand_id
1 'polypeptide(L)'
;MNPSYESEFVHFIKTILINCGHVEYCRQVNIECNNSLDTVETQEYRKALIRHKKDMRVWDKVFGKVHDLFIYYLHLSTNFQNTLLNQPKLSYEQSQLASTYSQLSFQDYIDDSVNFLKVGYREYVNFTKSMQNAKFKEKMVEKYKTDVETRILKNHLIYVIQLHLAKNIGNSKYFTEQEGNVMDCMINAIPYFEHVNKVQCGYLATKRIDTNLSSGFLILEERVFEKINNMI
;
A
#
# COMPACT_ATOMS: atom_id res chain seq x y z
N MET A 1 -11.77 23.17 12.25
CA MET A 1 -11.23 23.16 10.88
C MET A 1 -10.29 21.96 10.79
N ASN A 2 -10.57 20.98 9.93
CA ASN A 2 -9.68 19.82 9.75
C ASN A 2 -8.42 20.28 9.01
N PRO A 3 -7.20 19.92 9.46
CA PRO A 3 -5.98 20.32 8.78
C PRO A 3 -5.92 19.63 7.41
N SER A 4 -5.94 20.41 6.33
CA SER A 4 -5.72 19.91 4.97
C SER A 4 -4.23 19.61 4.79
N TYR A 5 -3.88 18.38 4.38
CA TYR A 5 -2.53 18.07 3.92
C TYR A 5 -2.34 18.55 2.47
N GLU A 6 -1.18 19.13 2.18
CA GLU A 6 -0.82 19.55 0.83
C GLU A 6 -0.61 18.32 -0.08
N SER A 7 -0.95 18.44 -1.38
CA SER A 7 -0.80 17.33 -2.35
C SER A 7 0.64 16.81 -2.42
N GLU A 8 1.62 17.69 -2.21
CA GLU A 8 3.04 17.35 -2.16
C GLU A 8 3.36 16.41 -1.00
N PHE A 9 2.75 16.61 0.17
CA PHE A 9 2.91 15.74 1.33
C PHE A 9 2.34 14.34 1.10
N VAL A 10 1.16 14.24 0.48
CA VAL A 10 0.57 12.94 0.12
C VAL A 10 1.46 12.19 -0.88
N HIS A 11 2.04 12.90 -1.84
CA HIS A 11 3.00 12.34 -2.80
C HIS A 11 4.31 11.90 -2.14
N PHE A 12 4.80 12.66 -1.17
CA PHE A 12 5.96 12.31 -0.35
C PHE A 12 5.73 10.99 0.41
N ILE A 13 4.60 10.86 1.12
CA ILE A 13 4.24 9.63 1.84
C ILE A 13 4.11 8.45 0.87
N LYS A 14 3.48 8.64 -0.30
CA LYS A 14 3.39 7.62 -1.35
C LYS A 14 4.79 7.15 -1.78
N THR A 15 5.71 8.09 -2.02
CA THR A 15 7.08 7.82 -2.46
C THR A 15 7.86 7.01 -1.42
N ILE A 16 7.75 7.35 -0.13
CA ILE A 16 8.37 6.58 0.96
C ILE A 16 7.80 5.16 1.02
N LEU A 17 6.48 5.02 0.96
CA LEU A 17 5.82 3.72 0.98
C LEU A 17 6.29 2.81 -0.17
N ILE A 18 6.39 3.36 -1.38
CA ILE A 18 6.88 2.62 -2.56
C ILE A 18 8.33 2.18 -2.37
N ASN A 19 9.22 3.08 -1.95
CA ASN A 19 10.64 2.77 -1.74
C ASN A 19 10.82 1.68 -0.66
N CYS A 20 10.12 1.83 0.47
CA CYS A 20 10.14 0.82 1.53
C CYS A 20 9.59 -0.53 1.04
N GLY A 21 8.47 -0.51 0.31
CA GLY A 21 7.86 -1.70 -0.26
C GLY A 21 8.77 -2.39 -1.28
N HIS A 22 9.48 -1.63 -2.11
CA HIS A 22 10.44 -2.14 -3.09
C HIS A 22 11.64 -2.84 -2.41
N VAL A 23 12.27 -2.19 -1.43
CA VAL A 23 13.40 -2.76 -0.68
C VAL A 23 12.97 -4.04 0.03
N GLU A 24 11.81 -4.00 0.68
CA GLU A 24 11.28 -5.16 1.39
C GLU A 24 10.88 -6.29 0.45
N TYR A 25 10.31 -6.00 -0.73
CA TYR A 25 10.02 -7.01 -1.74
C TYR A 25 11.30 -7.73 -2.20
N CYS A 26 12.34 -6.97 -2.53
CA CYS A 26 13.65 -7.50 -2.86
C CYS A 26 14.17 -8.43 -1.75
N ARG A 27 14.11 -7.99 -0.49
CA ARG A 27 14.54 -8.75 0.68
C ARG A 27 13.77 -10.07 0.83
N GLN A 28 12.44 -10.04 0.69
CA GLN A 28 11.59 -11.22 0.81
C GLN A 28 11.86 -12.25 -0.29
N VAL A 29 12.02 -11.80 -1.54
CA VAL A 29 12.39 -12.69 -2.65
C VAL A 29 13.76 -13.32 -2.43
N ASN A 30 14.73 -12.56 -1.89
CA ASN A 30 16.05 -13.11 -1.58
C ASN A 30 15.98 -14.23 -0.53
N ILE A 31 15.17 -14.03 0.51
CA ILE A 31 14.94 -15.04 1.57
C ILE A 31 14.31 -16.31 0.99
N GLU A 32 13.28 -16.18 0.16
CA GLU A 32 12.60 -17.34 -0.45
C GLU A 32 13.53 -18.14 -1.40
N CYS A 33 14.61 -17.53 -1.89
CA CYS A 33 15.55 -18.19 -2.81
C CYS A 33 16.75 -18.85 -2.11
N ASN A 34 16.94 -18.69 -0.80
CA ASN A 34 18.14 -19.16 -0.07
C ASN A 34 19.48 -18.77 -0.73
N ASN A 35 19.53 -17.65 -1.46
CA ASN A 35 20.76 -17.19 -2.09
C ASN A 35 21.69 -16.57 -1.04
N SER A 36 22.93 -17.04 -1.03
CA SER A 36 23.99 -16.68 -0.09
C SER A 36 24.93 -15.60 -0.67
N LEU A 37 24.44 -14.39 -0.95
CA LEU A 37 25.15 -13.13 -1.31
C LEU A 37 26.42 -13.14 -2.24
N ASP A 38 26.97 -14.28 -2.64
CA ASP A 38 28.28 -14.44 -3.26
C ASP A 38 28.17 -14.88 -4.74
N THR A 39 28.23 -13.86 -5.59
CA THR A 39 28.99 -13.77 -6.86
C THR A 39 28.62 -14.58 -8.11
N VAL A 40 27.61 -15.45 -8.13
CA VAL A 40 26.95 -15.92 -9.39
C VAL A 40 25.46 -15.53 -9.44
N GLU A 41 25.02 -14.78 -8.42
CA GLU A 41 23.62 -14.69 -7.99
C GLU A 41 22.77 -13.61 -8.69
N THR A 42 23.36 -12.68 -9.44
CA THR A 42 22.61 -11.50 -9.93
C THR A 42 21.56 -11.84 -10.99
N GLN A 43 21.83 -12.79 -11.90
CA GLN A 43 20.85 -13.18 -12.93
C GLN A 43 19.75 -14.08 -12.37
N GLU A 44 20.10 -15.04 -11.51
CA GLU A 44 19.12 -15.93 -10.86
C GLU A 44 18.23 -15.14 -9.89
N TYR A 45 18.79 -14.17 -9.18
CA TYR A 45 18.01 -13.24 -8.36
C TYR A 45 17.05 -12.37 -9.20
N ARG A 46 17.50 -11.83 -10.35
CA ARG A 46 16.63 -11.11 -11.28
C ARG A 46 15.48 -11.99 -11.82
N LYS A 47 15.75 -13.25 -12.15
CA LYS A 47 14.71 -14.21 -12.54
C LYS A 47 13.74 -14.49 -11.39
N ALA A 48 14.25 -14.61 -10.17
CA ALA A 48 13.42 -14.77 -8.98
C ALA A 48 12.50 -13.56 -8.74
N LEU A 49 13.01 -12.33 -8.88
CA LEU A 49 12.20 -11.11 -8.78
C LEU A 49 11.04 -11.10 -9.79
N ILE A 50 11.26 -11.64 -10.99
CA ILE A 50 10.20 -11.77 -12.00
C ILE A 50 9.22 -12.90 -11.65
N ARG A 51 9.73 -14.05 -11.19
CA ARG A 51 8.94 -15.23 -10.83
C ARG A 51 7.96 -14.94 -9.68
N HIS A 52 8.39 -14.21 -8.66
CA HIS A 52 7.59 -13.91 -7.48
C HIS A 52 6.74 -12.63 -7.60
N LYS A 53 6.73 -11.95 -8.76
CA LYS A 53 6.05 -10.65 -8.91
C LYS A 53 4.55 -10.68 -8.62
N LYS A 54 3.90 -11.85 -8.79
CA LYS A 54 2.47 -12.07 -8.49
C LYS A 54 2.24 -12.94 -7.23
N ASP A 55 3.28 -13.31 -6.48
CA ASP A 55 3.11 -14.17 -5.30
C ASP A 55 2.51 -13.37 -4.15
N MET A 56 1.23 -13.61 -3.86
CA MET A 56 0.48 -12.93 -2.80
C MET A 56 1.15 -13.09 -1.42
N ARG A 57 1.79 -14.23 -1.15
CA ARG A 57 2.42 -14.49 0.16
C ARG A 57 3.64 -13.59 0.39
N VAL A 58 4.41 -13.33 -0.67
CA VAL A 58 5.53 -12.38 -0.62
C VAL A 58 5.00 -10.98 -0.35
N TRP A 59 3.96 -10.57 -1.09
CA TRP A 59 3.37 -9.25 -0.93
C TRP A 59 2.70 -9.05 0.43
N ASP A 60 2.09 -10.08 1.01
CA ASP A 60 1.53 -10.01 2.37
C ASP A 60 2.61 -9.76 3.41
N LYS A 61 3.80 -10.39 3.28
CA LYS A 61 4.95 -10.09 4.14
C LYS A 61 5.45 -8.66 3.94
N VAL A 62 5.50 -8.17 2.71
CA VAL A 62 5.88 -6.78 2.37
C VAL A 62 4.93 -5.79 3.03
N PHE A 63 3.62 -5.92 2.79
CA PHE A 63 2.60 -5.05 3.38
C PHE A 63 2.51 -5.19 4.91
N GLY A 64 2.86 -6.35 5.48
CA GLY A 64 3.02 -6.49 6.92
C GLY A 64 4.16 -5.62 7.48
N LYS A 65 5.28 -5.48 6.77
CA LYS A 65 6.40 -4.62 7.20
C LYS A 65 6.17 -3.14 6.95
N VAL A 66 5.43 -2.77 5.91
CA VAL A 66 5.06 -1.37 5.64
C VAL A 66 3.66 -1.01 6.13
N HIS A 67 3.08 -1.80 7.03
CA HIS A 67 1.68 -1.70 7.43
C HIS A 67 1.27 -0.29 7.87
N ASP A 68 1.99 0.30 8.82
CA ASP A 68 1.64 1.63 9.36
C ASP A 68 1.69 2.73 8.26
N LEU A 69 2.72 2.71 7.40
CA LEU A 69 2.82 3.62 6.25
C LEU A 69 1.67 3.40 5.25
N PHE A 70 1.31 2.13 5.00
CA PHE A 70 0.22 1.78 4.11
C PHE A 70 -1.14 2.25 4.65
N ILE A 71 -1.44 2.03 5.93
CA ILE A 71 -2.70 2.46 6.55
C ILE A 71 -2.78 3.99 6.59
N TYR A 72 -1.67 4.67 6.89
CA TYR A 72 -1.62 6.12 6.87
C TYR A 72 -1.85 6.67 5.45
N TYR A 73 -1.19 6.10 4.43
CA TYR A 73 -1.43 6.48 3.04
C TYR A 73 -2.86 6.18 2.58
N LEU A 74 -3.43 5.03 2.95
CA LEU A 74 -4.82 4.69 2.69
C LEU A 74 -5.75 5.76 3.28
N HIS A 75 -5.52 6.18 4.53
CA HIS A 75 -6.30 7.24 5.17
C HIS A 75 -6.19 8.58 4.42
N LEU A 76 -4.97 9.01 4.07
CA LEU A 76 -4.74 10.24 3.32
C LEU A 76 -5.40 10.21 1.93
N SER A 77 -5.50 9.03 1.32
CA SER A 77 -6.00 8.87 -0.04
C SER A 77 -7.53 8.65 -0.11
N THR A 78 -8.16 8.04 0.91
CA THR A 78 -9.61 7.77 0.91
C THR A 78 -10.43 8.77 1.72
N ASN A 79 -9.92 9.24 2.86
CA ASN A 79 -10.67 10.13 3.75
C ASN A 79 -10.39 11.61 3.48
N PHE A 80 -9.17 11.94 3.04
CA PHE A 80 -8.77 13.32 2.83
C PHE A 80 -9.12 13.89 1.45
N GLN A 81 -9.04 13.10 0.36
CA GLN A 81 -9.46 13.57 -0.97
C GLN A 81 -10.96 13.88 -1.08
N ASN A 82 -11.81 13.24 -0.25
CA ASN A 82 -13.24 13.57 -0.16
C ASN A 82 -13.52 14.96 0.44
N THR A 83 -12.55 15.57 1.16
CA THR A 83 -12.79 16.83 1.87
C THR A 83 -12.40 18.06 1.04
N LEU A 84 -11.55 17.90 0.02
CA LEU A 84 -10.94 19.04 -0.67
C LEU A 84 -11.59 19.40 -2.01
N LEU A 85 -12.12 18.46 -2.81
CA LEU A 85 -12.37 18.79 -4.23
C LEU A 85 -13.51 18.06 -4.96
N ASN A 86 -14.46 17.35 -4.32
CA ASN A 86 -15.42 16.50 -5.06
C ASN A 86 -14.72 15.60 -6.12
N GLN A 87 -13.44 15.26 -5.89
CA GLN A 87 -12.69 14.44 -6.81
C GLN A 87 -13.00 12.97 -6.53
N PRO A 88 -13.13 12.16 -7.59
CA PRO A 88 -13.53 10.78 -7.44
C PRO A 88 -12.54 10.04 -6.55
N LYS A 89 -13.09 9.42 -5.51
CA LYS A 89 -12.56 8.27 -4.79
C LYS A 89 -11.54 7.50 -5.65
N LEU A 90 -10.26 7.47 -5.23
CA LEU A 90 -9.12 6.82 -5.88
C LEU A 90 -9.51 5.91 -7.06
N SER A 91 -9.62 6.50 -8.24
CA SER A 91 -9.96 5.77 -9.45
C SER A 91 -8.69 5.54 -10.24
N TYR A 92 -8.11 4.36 -10.07
CA TYR A 92 -7.00 3.91 -10.91
C TYR A 92 -7.55 3.21 -12.14
N GLU A 93 -6.94 3.46 -13.29
CA GLU A 93 -7.26 2.69 -14.49
C GLU A 93 -6.89 1.22 -14.28
N GLN A 94 -7.66 0.30 -14.86
CA GLN A 94 -7.38 -1.14 -14.73
C GLN A 94 -5.99 -1.53 -15.26
N SER A 95 -5.48 -0.78 -16.25
CA SER A 95 -4.12 -0.88 -16.78
C SER A 95 -3.03 -0.58 -15.75
N GLN A 96 -3.35 0.17 -14.69
CA GLN A 96 -2.44 0.62 -13.63
C GLN A 96 -2.55 -0.21 -12.35
N LEU A 97 -3.12 -1.41 -12.44
CA LEU A 97 -3.33 -2.32 -11.34
C LEU A 97 -2.63 -3.65 -11.59
N ALA A 98 -1.86 -4.11 -10.60
CA ALA A 98 -1.37 -5.48 -10.59
C ALA A 98 -2.53 -6.47 -10.40
N SER A 99 -2.36 -7.70 -10.87
CA SER A 99 -3.34 -8.78 -10.70
C SER A 99 -3.05 -9.65 -9.47
N THR A 100 -2.44 -9.10 -8.40
CA THR A 100 -1.97 -9.89 -7.24
C THR A 100 -3.12 -10.20 -6.29
N TYR A 101 -3.91 -9.19 -5.93
CA TYR A 101 -5.12 -9.38 -5.12
C TYR A 101 -6.34 -9.36 -6.02
N SER A 102 -7.14 -10.44 -6.02
CA SER A 102 -8.39 -10.48 -6.77
C SER A 102 -9.38 -9.46 -6.22
N GLN A 103 -10.04 -8.73 -7.12
CA GLN A 103 -11.20 -7.91 -6.81
C GLN A 103 -12.42 -8.84 -6.79
N LEU A 104 -12.89 -9.16 -5.59
CA LEU A 104 -14.05 -10.03 -5.40
C LEU A 104 -15.33 -9.24 -5.63
N SER A 105 -16.36 -9.89 -6.18
CA SER A 105 -17.71 -9.33 -6.11
C SER A 105 -18.20 -9.33 -4.65
N PHE A 106 -19.28 -8.60 -4.35
CA PHE A 106 -19.86 -8.65 -3.01
C PHE A 106 -20.27 -10.08 -2.63
N GLN A 107 -20.79 -10.86 -3.59
CA GLN A 107 -21.16 -12.25 -3.34
C GLN A 107 -19.93 -13.10 -3.01
N ASP A 108 -18.88 -13.02 -3.82
CA ASP A 108 -17.63 -13.78 -3.58
C ASP A 108 -16.95 -13.38 -2.27
N TYR A 109 -17.01 -12.10 -1.90
CA TYR A 109 -16.51 -11.61 -0.63
C TYR A 109 -17.26 -12.23 0.55
N ILE A 110 -18.59 -12.31 0.48
CA ILE A 110 -19.40 -12.93 1.53
C ILE A 110 -19.13 -14.44 1.59
N ASP A 111 -19.04 -15.11 0.44
CA ASP A 111 -18.80 -16.56 0.39
C ASP A 111 -17.39 -16.92 0.88
N ASP A 112 -16.38 -16.08 0.63
CA ASP A 112 -15.06 -16.26 1.23
C ASP A 112 -15.05 -15.95 2.73
N SER A 113 -15.76 -14.91 3.17
CA SER A 113 -15.76 -14.48 4.58
C SER A 113 -16.57 -15.41 5.48
N VAL A 114 -17.73 -15.86 5.01
CA VAL A 114 -18.76 -16.56 5.78
C VAL A 114 -19.39 -17.64 4.90
N ASN A 115 -18.85 -18.85 4.99
CA ASN A 115 -19.48 -20.03 4.40
C ASN A 115 -19.69 -21.14 5.43
N PHE A 116 -20.60 -22.06 5.09
CA PHE A 116 -20.96 -23.20 5.93
C PHE A 116 -19.75 -24.00 6.42
N LEU A 117 -18.70 -24.15 5.59
CA LEU A 117 -17.50 -24.92 5.93
C LEU A 117 -16.58 -24.18 6.91
N LYS A 118 -16.50 -22.84 6.81
CA LYS A 118 -15.65 -22.01 7.67
C LYS A 118 -16.28 -21.70 9.03
N VAL A 119 -17.57 -21.37 9.05
CA VAL A 119 -18.25 -20.92 10.29
C VAL A 119 -19.20 -21.95 10.90
N GLY A 120 -19.58 -22.99 10.16
CA GLY A 120 -20.56 -23.97 10.59
C GLY A 120 -22.01 -23.58 10.27
N TYR A 121 -22.91 -24.57 10.34
CA TYR A 121 -24.32 -24.40 9.97
C TYR A 121 -25.03 -23.32 10.79
N ARG A 122 -24.87 -23.35 12.11
CA ARG A 122 -25.63 -22.49 13.03
C ARG A 122 -25.27 -21.02 12.83
N GLU A 123 -23.99 -20.74 12.70
CA GLU A 123 -23.42 -19.42 12.48
C GLU A 123 -23.80 -18.89 11.10
N TYR A 124 -23.76 -19.75 10.07
CA TYR A 124 -24.23 -19.40 8.73
C TYR A 124 -25.73 -19.04 8.72
N VAL A 125 -26.59 -19.82 9.39
CA VAL A 125 -28.02 -19.51 9.53
C VAL A 125 -28.26 -18.21 10.31
N ASN A 126 -27.47 -17.95 11.36
CA ASN A 126 -27.55 -16.69 12.10
C ASN A 126 -27.11 -15.49 11.24
N PHE A 127 -26.07 -15.69 10.41
CA PHE A 127 -25.61 -14.68 9.47
C PHE A 127 -26.67 -14.37 8.41
N THR A 128 -27.29 -15.38 7.78
CA THR A 128 -28.34 -15.16 6.77
C THR A 128 -29.55 -14.45 7.35
N LYS A 129 -29.96 -14.77 8.58
CA LYS A 129 -30.97 -14.01 9.32
C LYS A 129 -30.54 -12.56 9.58
N SER A 130 -29.29 -12.35 9.98
CA SER A 130 -28.75 -11.00 10.24
C SER A 130 -28.71 -10.15 8.97
N MET A 131 -28.46 -10.75 7.80
CA MET A 131 -28.47 -10.07 6.50
C MET A 131 -29.85 -9.53 6.08
N GLN A 132 -30.94 -9.99 6.70
CA GLN A 132 -32.28 -9.41 6.51
C GLN A 132 -32.43 -8.06 7.24
N ASN A 133 -31.58 -7.78 8.24
CA ASN A 133 -31.55 -6.50 8.93
C ASN A 133 -30.81 -5.45 8.07
N ALA A 134 -31.50 -4.36 7.73
CA ALA A 134 -30.94 -3.29 6.90
C ALA A 134 -29.64 -2.69 7.46
N LYS A 135 -29.58 -2.42 8.77
CA LYS A 135 -28.38 -1.83 9.41
C LYS A 135 -27.20 -2.79 9.39
N PHE A 136 -27.44 -4.09 9.54
CA PHE A 136 -26.38 -5.10 9.44
C PHE A 136 -25.86 -5.19 8.00
N LYS A 137 -26.78 -5.23 7.02
CA LYS A 137 -26.43 -5.27 5.60
C LYS A 137 -25.63 -4.04 5.17
N GLU A 138 -26.02 -2.85 5.60
CA GLU A 138 -25.27 -1.62 5.35
C GLU A 138 -23.83 -1.70 5.87
N LYS A 139 -23.64 -2.15 7.12
CA LYS A 139 -22.30 -2.36 7.70
C LYS A 139 -21.47 -3.39 6.93
N MET A 140 -22.10 -4.45 6.43
CA MET A 140 -21.41 -5.45 5.60
C MET A 140 -20.99 -4.89 4.25
N VAL A 141 -21.84 -4.08 3.62
CA VAL A 141 -21.51 -3.37 2.37
C VAL A 141 -20.38 -2.36 2.59
N GLU A 142 -20.37 -1.65 3.72
CA GLU A 142 -19.30 -0.74 4.09
C GLU A 142 -17.95 -1.48 4.25
N LYS A 143 -17.94 -2.58 5.00
CA LYS A 143 -16.74 -3.43 5.13
C LYS A 143 -16.22 -3.93 3.78
N TYR A 144 -17.13 -4.40 2.91
CA TYR A 144 -16.78 -4.81 1.55
C TYR A 144 -16.15 -3.67 0.75
N LYS A 145 -16.73 -2.46 0.78
CA LYS A 145 -16.18 -1.30 0.07
C LYS A 145 -14.76 -0.98 0.56
N THR A 146 -14.54 -0.98 1.87
CA THR A 146 -13.20 -0.75 2.45
C THR A 146 -12.20 -1.83 2.03
N ASP A 147 -12.60 -3.10 1.99
CA ASP A 147 -11.73 -4.20 1.54
C ASP A 147 -11.36 -4.05 0.04
N VAL A 148 -12.35 -3.73 -0.80
CA VAL A 148 -12.13 -3.48 -2.24
C VAL A 148 -11.18 -2.31 -2.46
N GLU A 149 -11.37 -1.18 -1.76
CA GLU A 149 -10.47 -0.03 -1.82
C GLU A 149 -9.04 -0.40 -1.39
N THR A 150 -8.91 -1.16 -0.31
CA THR A 150 -7.63 -1.64 0.20
C THR A 150 -6.92 -2.51 -0.84
N ARG A 151 -7.63 -3.43 -1.49
CA ARG A 151 -7.09 -4.30 -2.54
C ARG A 151 -6.69 -3.53 -3.79
N ILE A 152 -7.52 -2.58 -4.22
CA ILE A 152 -7.20 -1.68 -5.35
C ILE A 152 -5.92 -0.92 -5.06
N LEU A 153 -5.79 -0.33 -3.88
CA LEU A 153 -4.60 0.44 -3.50
C LEU A 153 -3.35 -0.45 -3.44
N LYS A 154 -3.45 -1.64 -2.84
CA LYS A 154 -2.35 -2.61 -2.83
C LYS A 154 -1.90 -2.98 -4.24
N ASN A 155 -2.84 -3.30 -5.12
CA ASN A 155 -2.53 -3.65 -6.51
C ASN A 155 -1.91 -2.48 -7.28
N HIS A 156 -2.32 -1.24 -7.02
CA HIS A 156 -1.69 -0.05 -7.60
C HIS A 156 -0.25 0.12 -7.10
N LEU A 157 -0.04 0.00 -5.78
CA LEU A 157 1.31 0.10 -5.19
C LEU A 157 2.24 -1.01 -5.71
N ILE A 158 1.72 -2.24 -5.87
CA ILE A 158 2.47 -3.34 -6.47
C ILE A 158 2.82 -3.02 -7.92
N TYR A 159 1.86 -2.57 -8.72
CA TYR A 159 2.09 -2.18 -10.12
C TYR A 159 3.23 -1.16 -10.23
N VAL A 160 3.15 -0.13 -9.40
CA VAL A 160 4.17 0.89 -9.28
C VAL A 160 5.55 0.32 -8.91
N ILE A 161 5.64 -0.53 -7.89
CA ILE A 161 6.91 -1.16 -7.48
C ILE A 161 7.44 -2.06 -8.62
N GLN A 162 6.58 -2.74 -9.36
CA GLN A 162 6.95 -3.56 -10.51
C GLN A 162 7.51 -2.72 -11.66
N LEU A 163 6.98 -1.52 -11.93
CA LEU A 163 7.56 -0.58 -12.88
C LEU A 163 8.98 -0.18 -12.46
N HIS A 164 9.17 0.12 -11.17
CA HIS A 164 10.49 0.45 -10.63
C HIS A 164 11.50 -0.71 -10.78
N LEU A 165 11.08 -1.93 -10.50
CA LEU A 165 11.89 -3.14 -10.72
C LEU A 165 12.23 -3.33 -12.21
N ALA A 166 11.25 -3.15 -13.10
CA ALA A 166 11.46 -3.29 -14.54
C ALA A 166 12.49 -2.29 -15.09
N LYS A 167 12.42 -1.03 -14.62
CA LYS A 167 13.42 0.02 -14.91
C LYS A 167 14.82 -0.39 -14.43
N ASN A 168 14.94 -0.86 -13.18
CA ASN A 168 16.23 -1.19 -12.58
C ASN A 168 16.87 -2.49 -13.12
N ILE A 169 16.07 -3.45 -13.58
CA ILE A 169 16.57 -4.75 -14.10
C ILE A 169 17.00 -4.62 -15.58
N GLY A 170 16.75 -3.47 -16.23
CA GLY A 170 17.01 -3.27 -17.66
C GLY A 170 16.02 -4.02 -18.54
N ASN A 171 14.86 -4.39 -18.00
CA ASN A 171 13.79 -5.06 -18.74
C ASN A 171 12.79 -4.03 -19.29
N SER A 172 13.30 -2.86 -19.69
CA SER A 172 12.55 -1.73 -20.20
C SER A 172 12.15 -2.00 -21.65
N LYS A 173 11.13 -2.82 -21.87
CA LYS A 173 10.32 -2.64 -23.07
C LYS A 173 9.60 -1.30 -22.93
N TYR A 174 9.45 -0.58 -24.04
CA TYR A 174 8.87 0.76 -24.13
C TYR A 174 7.75 0.96 -23.10
N PHE A 175 8.04 1.74 -22.06
CA PHE A 175 7.03 2.20 -21.12
C PHE A 175 6.14 3.21 -21.85
N THR A 176 4.86 3.20 -21.54
CA THR A 176 3.94 4.25 -21.95
C THR A 176 4.37 5.59 -21.34
N GLU A 177 3.98 6.71 -21.94
CA GLU A 177 4.25 8.05 -21.40
C GLU A 177 3.70 8.21 -19.98
N GLN A 178 2.54 7.61 -19.69
CA GLN A 178 1.95 7.58 -18.36
C GLN A 178 2.82 6.79 -17.35
N GLU A 179 3.31 5.62 -17.73
CA GLU A 179 4.26 4.85 -16.90
C GLU A 179 5.56 5.61 -16.68
N GLY A 180 6.05 6.32 -17.72
CA GLY A 180 7.16 7.27 -17.65
C GLY A 180 6.96 8.29 -16.54
N ASN A 181 5.86 9.03 -16.57
CA ASN A 181 5.52 10.02 -15.56
C ASN A 181 5.41 9.43 -14.15
N VAL A 182 4.77 8.25 -14.03
CA VAL A 182 4.67 7.54 -12.74
C VAL A 182 6.06 7.18 -12.20
N MET A 183 6.97 6.69 -13.04
CA MET A 183 8.34 6.36 -12.65
C MET A 183 9.21 7.59 -12.39
N ASP A 184 9.00 8.70 -13.10
CA ASP A 184 9.81 9.92 -12.97
C ASP A 184 9.42 10.74 -11.74
N CYS A 185 8.16 10.65 -11.30
CA CYS A 185 7.73 11.14 -10.00
C CYS A 185 8.26 10.32 -8.82
N MET A 186 8.87 9.15 -9.06
CA MET A 186 9.45 8.27 -8.05
C MET A 186 10.96 8.45 -8.02
N ILE A 187 11.36 9.54 -7.36
CA ILE A 187 12.75 9.77 -7.04
C ILE A 187 13.22 8.57 -6.20
N ASN A 188 14.31 7.92 -6.60
CA ASN A 188 15.10 7.14 -5.66
C ASN A 188 15.57 8.12 -4.60
N ALA A 189 14.75 8.30 -3.56
CA ALA A 189 14.94 9.34 -2.57
C ALA A 189 16.02 8.92 -1.55
N ILE A 190 16.55 7.70 -1.64
CA ILE A 190 17.58 7.18 -0.73
C ILE A 190 18.83 8.08 -0.74
N PRO A 191 19.44 8.47 -1.88
CA PRO A 191 20.59 9.38 -1.89
C PRO A 191 20.23 10.80 -1.44
N TYR A 192 18.97 11.23 -1.65
CA TYR A 192 18.49 12.52 -1.17
C TYR A 192 18.34 12.52 0.36
N PHE A 193 17.79 11.45 0.95
CA PHE A 193 17.72 11.27 2.39
C PHE A 193 19.11 11.11 3.02
N GLU A 194 20.03 10.39 2.39
CA GLU A 194 21.45 10.33 2.79
C GLU A 194 22.13 11.71 2.74
N HIS A 195 21.75 12.56 1.79
CA HIS A 195 22.24 13.93 1.68
C HIS A 195 21.65 14.85 2.76
N VAL A 196 20.34 14.76 3.03
CA VAL A 196 19.65 15.50 4.10
C VAL A 196 20.15 15.07 5.48
N ASN A 197 20.51 13.79 5.69
CA ASN A 197 21.12 13.32 6.94
C ASN A 197 22.54 13.91 7.14
N LYS A 198 23.33 14.08 6.07
CA LYS A 198 24.65 14.73 6.14
C LYS A 198 24.57 16.25 6.40
N VAL A 199 23.45 16.89 6.06
CA VAL A 199 23.20 18.32 6.23
C VAL A 199 22.08 18.49 7.25
N GLN A 200 22.33 18.20 8.53
CA GLN A 200 21.48 18.48 9.70
C GLN A 200 20.05 19.00 9.41
N CYS A 201 19.03 18.14 9.52
CA CYS A 201 17.65 18.59 9.62
C CYS A 201 17.20 18.67 11.09
N GLY A 202 17.83 19.57 11.84
CA GLY A 202 17.21 20.12 13.03
C GLY A 202 16.13 21.11 12.63
N TYR A 203 14.95 20.66 12.20
CA TYR A 203 13.72 21.48 12.10
C TYR A 203 12.49 20.61 11.72
N LEU A 204 12.08 19.67 12.57
CA LEU A 204 10.71 19.14 12.58
C LEU A 204 10.26 18.90 14.02
N ALA A 205 10.32 19.93 14.85
CA ALA A 205 9.61 19.97 16.12
C ALA A 205 8.83 21.27 16.20
N THR A 206 7.57 21.14 16.63
CA THR A 206 6.66 22.20 17.09
C THR A 206 5.95 23.07 16.05
N LYS A 207 4.92 22.51 15.42
CA LYS A 207 3.59 23.12 15.52
C LYS A 207 2.58 22.06 15.94
N ARG A 208 2.21 22.07 17.22
CA ARG A 208 1.04 21.36 17.72
C ARG A 208 -0.17 21.90 16.97
N ILE A 209 -0.75 21.08 16.11
CA ILE A 209 -2.10 21.32 15.60
C ILE A 209 -3.04 20.70 16.64
N ASP A 210 -3.54 21.53 17.55
CA ASP A 210 -4.67 21.16 18.41
C ASP A 210 -5.90 20.95 17.52
N THR A 211 -6.18 19.71 17.13
CA THR A 211 -7.47 19.34 16.54
C THR A 211 -7.88 17.93 16.94
N ASN A 212 -9.18 17.77 17.20
CA ASN A 212 -9.91 16.55 17.57
C ASN A 212 -9.77 15.40 16.54
N LEU A 213 -8.57 14.88 16.33
CA LEU A 213 -8.33 13.60 15.67
C LEU A 213 -8.48 12.49 16.70
N SER A 214 -9.09 11.36 16.30
CA SER A 214 -9.18 10.21 17.20
C SER A 214 -7.77 9.82 17.67
N SER A 215 -7.61 9.52 18.95
CA SER A 215 -6.31 9.25 19.57
C SER A 215 -5.46 8.23 18.81
N GLY A 216 -6.10 7.29 18.10
CA GLY A 216 -5.42 6.29 17.27
C GLY A 216 -4.72 6.85 16.02
N PHE A 217 -5.19 7.96 15.43
CA PHE A 217 -4.57 8.53 14.23
C PHE A 217 -3.29 9.31 14.57
N LEU A 218 -3.30 10.11 15.63
CA LEU A 218 -2.11 10.81 16.11
C LEU A 218 -0.98 9.82 16.44
N ILE A 219 -1.32 8.68 17.07
CA ILE A 219 -0.37 7.60 17.34
C ILE A 219 0.13 6.90 16.06
N LEU A 220 -0.68 6.83 15.00
CA LEU A 220 -0.25 6.27 13.71
C LEU A 220 0.70 7.22 12.98
N GLU A 221 0.37 8.51 12.98
CA GLU A 221 1.19 9.58 12.39
C GLU A 221 2.54 9.69 13.09
N GLU A 222 2.58 9.66 14.43
CA GLU A 222 3.81 9.63 15.23
C GLU A 222 4.69 8.42 14.87
N ARG A 223 4.11 7.21 14.78
CA ARG A 223 4.85 5.99 14.38
C ARG A 223 5.38 6.07 12.96
N VAL A 224 4.64 6.68 12.04
CA VAL A 224 5.08 6.91 10.66
C VAL A 224 6.26 7.88 10.66
N PHE A 225 6.18 9.00 11.37
CA PHE A 225 7.28 9.97 11.44
C PHE A 225 8.50 9.42 12.16
N GLU A 226 8.33 8.64 13.23
CA GLU A 226 9.45 7.94 13.88
C GLU A 226 10.13 6.98 12.91
N LYS A 227 9.34 6.23 12.13
CA LYS A 227 9.88 5.32 11.11
C LYS A 227 10.62 6.05 9.99
N ILE A 228 10.09 7.20 9.54
CA ILE A 228 10.76 8.05 8.56
C ILE A 228 12.06 8.61 9.14
N ASN A 229 12.04 9.12 10.37
CA ASN A 229 13.24 9.65 11.04
C ASN A 229 14.30 8.56 11.29
N ASN A 230 13.91 7.32 11.55
CA ASN A 230 14.85 6.20 11.68
C ASN A 230 15.38 5.69 10.33
N MET A 231 14.77 6.10 9.21
CA MET A 231 15.22 5.79 7.85
C MET A 231 16.11 6.90 7.26
N ILE A 232 16.02 8.12 7.80
CA ILE A 232 16.87 9.26 7.45
C ILE A 232 18.17 9.14 8.23
#